data_AF-A0A1R3KBH0-F1
#
_entry.id   AF-A0A1R3KBH0-F1
#
_cell.length_a   1.000
_cell.length_b   1.000
_cell.length_c   1.000
_cell.angle_alpha   90.00
_cell.angle_beta   90.00
_cell.angle_gamma   90.00
#
_symmetry.space_group_name_H-M   'P 1'
#
loop_
_entity.id
_entity.type
_entity.pdbx_description
1 polymer ?
#
loop_
_entity_poly.entity_id
_entity_poly.type
_entity_poly.pdbx_seq_one_letter_code
_entity_poly.pdbx_strand_id
1 'polypeptide(L)'
;MGNQNFIVSFLFVVTCICNSNFLVSGCLTSIFNFGDSLSDTGNLVAISRLESGAQLPEIAFPPYGRTFFHRPTGRCCDGRLILDFL
;
A
#
# COMPACT_ATOMS: atom_id res chain seq x y z
N MET A 1 15.31 -53.15 -4.78
CA MET A 1 15.90 -51.82 -5.12
C MET A 1 14.87 -50.78 -5.59
N GLY A 2 13.69 -51.15 -6.11
CA GLY A 2 12.68 -50.17 -6.58
C GLY A 2 11.99 -49.32 -5.50
N ASN A 3 11.61 -49.92 -4.36
CA ASN A 3 10.88 -49.19 -3.30
C ASN A 3 11.73 -48.15 -2.56
N GLN A 4 13.04 -48.37 -2.41
CA GLN A 4 13.91 -47.40 -1.74
C GLN A 4 14.05 -46.10 -2.55
N ASN A 5 14.23 -46.20 -3.86
CA ASN A 5 14.35 -45.03 -4.73
C ASN A 5 13.04 -44.21 -4.77
N PHE A 6 11.90 -44.92 -4.73
CA PHE A 6 10.58 -44.29 -4.65
C PHE A 6 10.38 -43.54 -3.32
N ILE A 7 10.75 -44.16 -2.19
CA ILE A 7 10.66 -43.53 -0.86
C ILE A 7 11.58 -42.31 -0.77
N VAL A 8 12.82 -42.40 -1.27
CA VAL A 8 13.78 -41.28 -1.25
C VAL A 8 13.28 -40.12 -2.11
N SER A 9 12.75 -40.40 -3.31
CA SER A 9 12.18 -39.39 -4.18
C SER A 9 10.95 -38.73 -3.55
N PHE A 10 10.07 -39.51 -2.92
CA PHE A 10 8.91 -38.99 -2.21
C PHE A 10 9.31 -38.10 -1.02
N LEU A 11 10.29 -38.53 -0.23
CA LEU A 11 10.80 -37.75 0.91
C LEU A 11 11.45 -36.43 0.44
N PHE A 12 12.16 -36.45 -0.69
CA PHE A 12 12.75 -35.26 -1.29
C PHE A 12 11.68 -34.26 -1.74
N VAL A 13 10.63 -34.73 -2.40
CA VAL A 13 9.50 -33.88 -2.82
C VAL A 13 8.78 -33.28 -1.61
N VAL A 14 8.50 -34.06 -0.56
CA VAL A 14 7.89 -33.55 0.68
C VAL A 14 8.80 -32.50 1.34
N THR A 15 10.10 -32.74 1.38
CA THR A 15 11.08 -31.78 1.95
C THR A 15 11.12 -30.48 1.14
N CYS A 16 11.07 -30.54 -0.19
CA CYS A 16 10.98 -29.36 -1.04
C CYS A 16 9.70 -28.54 -0.77
N ILE A 17 8.55 -29.21 -0.62
CA ILE A 17 7.26 -28.57 -0.34
C ILE A 17 7.24 -27.94 1.06
N CYS A 18 7.84 -28.59 2.07
CA CYS A 18 7.96 -28.03 3.41
C CYS A 18 8.92 -26.82 3.49
N ASN A 19 9.90 -26.72 2.59
CA ASN A 19 10.84 -25.58 2.53
C ASN A 19 10.32 -24.39 1.70
N SER A 20 9.19 -24.51 0.99
CA SER A 20 8.55 -23.37 0.29
C SER A 20 7.87 -22.34 1.20
N ASN A 21 8.20 -22.33 2.50
CA ASN A 21 7.86 -21.22 3.39
C ASN A 21 8.73 -20.00 3.06
N PHE A 22 8.53 -19.40 1.89
CA PHE A 22 8.89 -17.99 1.70
C PHE A 22 7.85 -17.16 2.47
N LEU A 23 7.92 -17.23 3.80
CA LEU A 23 7.42 -16.14 4.61
C LEU A 23 8.30 -14.97 4.23
N VAL A 24 7.73 -13.92 3.64
CA VAL A 24 8.38 -12.61 3.59
C VAL A 24 8.63 -12.20 5.04
N SER A 25 9.78 -12.62 5.57
CA SER A 25 10.28 -12.29 6.90
C SER A 25 11.19 -11.07 6.75
N GLY A 26 10.64 -10.01 6.15
CA GLY A 26 11.32 -8.75 5.95
C GLY A 26 10.38 -7.61 6.29
N CYS A 27 10.87 -6.61 7.03
CA CYS A 27 10.15 -5.37 7.22
C CYS A 27 9.99 -4.66 5.87
N LEU A 28 8.78 -4.25 5.54
CA LEU A 28 8.54 -3.36 4.40
C LEU A 28 9.24 -2.03 4.69
N THR A 29 10.24 -1.68 3.87
CA THR A 29 10.95 -0.40 3.98
C THR A 29 10.23 0.73 3.28
N SER A 30 9.28 0.41 2.40
CA SER A 30 8.55 1.36 1.56
C SER A 30 7.26 0.74 1.03
N ILE A 31 6.22 1.57 0.88
CA ILE A 31 4.96 1.22 0.24
C ILE A 31 4.78 2.17 -0.95
N PHE A 32 4.55 1.60 -2.13
CA PHE A 32 4.09 2.36 -3.30
C PHE A 32 2.60 2.09 -3.46
N ASN A 33 1.80 3.15 -3.39
CA ASN A 33 0.36 3.06 -3.51
C ASN A 33 -0.13 3.73 -4.81
N PHE A 34 -1.05 3.05 -5.49
CA PHE A 34 -1.77 3.57 -6.64
C PHE A 34 -3.27 3.50 -6.34
N GLY A 35 -4.03 4.45 -6.88
CA GLY A 35 -5.46 4.44 -6.72
C GLY A 35 -6.07 5.80 -7.01
N ASP A 36 -7.19 6.04 -6.35
CA ASP A 36 -7.97 7.26 -6.45
C ASP A 36 -7.91 8.08 -5.14
N SER A 37 -8.87 8.97 -4.98
CA SER A 37 -9.17 9.77 -3.78
C SER A 37 -8.99 9.08 -2.42
N LEU A 38 -9.32 7.79 -2.29
CA LEU A 38 -9.22 7.04 -1.03
C LEU A 38 -7.77 6.75 -0.61
N SER A 39 -6.85 6.98 -1.53
CA SER A 39 -5.44 6.65 -1.42
C SER A 39 -4.54 7.86 -1.72
N ASP A 40 -5.13 8.94 -2.24
CA ASP A 40 -4.43 10.18 -2.58
C ASP A 40 -4.15 11.03 -1.33
N THR A 41 -2.86 11.23 -1.04
CA THR A 41 -2.39 12.06 0.08
C THR A 41 -2.20 13.54 -0.27
N GLY A 42 -2.60 13.98 -1.46
CA GLY A 42 -2.55 15.38 -1.90
C GLY A 42 -2.03 15.61 -3.33
N ASN A 43 -1.88 14.56 -4.13
CA ASN A 43 -1.44 14.63 -5.51
C ASN A 43 -2.37 15.50 -6.36
N LEU A 44 -3.69 15.36 -6.23
CA LEU A 44 -4.63 16.20 -6.99
C LEU A 44 -4.39 17.69 -6.71
N VAL A 45 -4.24 18.08 -5.44
CA VAL A 45 -3.94 19.47 -5.07
C VAL A 45 -2.57 19.91 -5.61
N ALA A 46 -1.56 19.04 -5.54
CA ALA A 46 -0.23 19.34 -6.05
C ALA A 46 -0.24 19.59 -7.57
N ILE A 47 -0.95 18.74 -8.33
CA ILE A 47 -1.09 18.88 -9.78
C ILE A 47 -1.85 20.18 -10.13
N SER A 48 -2.97 20.47 -9.45
CA SER A 48 -3.73 21.71 -9.68
C SER A 48 -2.91 22.97 -9.40
N ARG A 49 -1.89 22.92 -8.52
CA ARG A 49 -0.98 24.07 -8.29
C ARG A 49 0.04 24.27 -9.41
N LEU A 50 0.37 23.22 -10.15
CA LEU A 50 1.31 23.29 -11.27
C LEU A 50 0.62 23.75 -12.56
N GLU A 51 -0.68 23.54 -12.66
CA GLU A 51 -1.47 23.93 -13.83
C GLU A 51 -1.83 25.43 -13.76
N SER A 52 -1.27 26.21 -14.68
CA SER A 52 -1.53 27.65 -14.78
C SER A 52 -3.01 27.93 -15.02
N GLY A 53 -3.63 28.65 -14.08
CA GLY A 53 -5.04 29.05 -14.17
C GLY A 53 -6.03 28.00 -13.68
N ALA A 54 -5.56 26.84 -13.20
CA ALA A 54 -6.43 25.87 -12.56
C ALA A 54 -6.95 26.38 -11.21
N GLN A 55 -8.22 26.10 -10.92
CA GLN A 55 -8.77 26.30 -9.59
C GLN A 55 -8.35 25.15 -8.67
N LEU A 56 -8.04 25.49 -7.42
CA LEU A 56 -7.79 24.47 -6.41
C LEU A 56 -9.06 23.64 -6.17
N PRO A 57 -8.94 22.31 -6.04
CA PRO A 57 -10.09 21.47 -5.71
C PRO A 57 -10.56 21.74 -4.27
N GLU A 58 -11.81 21.40 -3.96
CA GLU A 58 -12.42 21.66 -2.65
C GLU A 58 -11.62 21.05 -1.48
N ILE A 59 -10.97 19.91 -1.71
CA ILE A 59 -10.11 19.21 -0.75
C ILE A 59 -8.87 20.02 -0.30
N ALA A 60 -8.58 21.13 -0.97
CA ALA A 60 -7.56 22.10 -0.56
C ALA A 60 -8.05 23.06 0.53
N PHE A 61 -9.31 22.99 0.94
CA PHE A 61 -9.96 23.89 1.90
C PHE A 61 -10.66 23.13 3.02
N PRO A 62 -11.04 23.78 4.14
CA PRO A 62 -11.88 23.15 5.15
C PRO A 62 -13.24 22.70 4.56
N PRO A 63 -13.85 21.61 5.07
CA PRO A 63 -13.51 20.94 6.32
C PRO A 63 -12.32 19.99 6.25
N TYR A 64 -11.85 19.58 5.07
CA TYR A 64 -10.85 18.51 4.90
C TYR A 64 -9.61 18.67 5.80
N GLY A 65 -9.24 17.56 6.46
CA GLY A 65 -8.12 17.47 7.41
C GLY A 65 -8.32 18.11 8.79
N ARG A 66 -9.51 18.59 9.17
CA ARG A 66 -9.79 19.22 10.47
C ARG A 66 -9.67 18.25 11.64
N THR A 67 -10.14 17.01 11.52
CA THR A 67 -10.20 16.05 12.64
C THR A 67 -8.82 15.55 13.10
N PHE A 68 -7.83 15.44 12.22
CA PHE A 68 -6.50 14.89 12.57
C PHE A 68 -5.33 15.84 12.31
N PHE A 69 -5.24 16.42 11.11
CA PHE A 69 -4.11 17.28 10.72
C PHE A 69 -4.31 18.75 11.11
N HIS A 70 -5.54 19.12 11.45
CA HIS A 70 -5.97 20.49 11.76
C HIS A 70 -5.71 21.50 10.65
N ARG A 71 -5.58 21.03 9.41
CA ARG A 71 -5.43 21.82 8.18
C ARG A 71 -5.78 20.99 6.95
N PRO A 72 -6.19 21.62 5.83
CA PRO A 72 -6.34 20.92 4.56
C PRO A 72 -5.03 20.27 4.11
N THR A 73 -5.09 18.98 3.81
CA THR A 73 -3.96 18.18 3.33
C THR A 73 -4.06 17.85 1.85
N GLY A 74 -5.22 18.08 1.23
CA GLY A 74 -5.52 17.58 -0.12
C GLY A 74 -5.97 16.13 -0.15
N ARG A 75 -6.31 15.54 1.01
CA ARG A 75 -6.96 14.24 1.11
C ARG A 75 -8.47 14.41 1.00
N CYS A 76 -9.14 13.49 0.32
CA CYS A 76 -10.61 13.45 0.23
C CYS A 76 -11.29 12.96 1.52
N CYS A 77 -10.78 13.35 2.70
CA CYS A 77 -11.36 13.05 4.00
C CYS A 77 -11.01 14.12 5.04
N ASP A 78 -11.70 14.10 6.18
CA ASP A 78 -11.44 15.02 7.29
C ASP A 78 -10.24 14.63 8.18
N GLY A 79 -9.52 13.55 7.83
CA GLY A 79 -8.47 13.01 8.68
C GLY A 79 -7.52 12.08 7.94
N ARG A 80 -7.35 10.87 8.49
CA ARG A 80 -6.44 9.85 7.98
C ARG A 80 -7.13 8.97 6.93
N LEU A 81 -6.35 8.54 5.93
CA LEU A 81 -6.73 7.51 4.97
C LEU A 81 -6.37 6.14 5.53
N ILE A 82 -6.89 5.08 4.92
CA ILE A 82 -6.56 3.70 5.32
C ILE A 82 -5.05 3.42 5.30
N LEU A 83 -4.34 4.08 4.38
CA LEU A 83 -2.89 3.96 4.22
C LEU A 83 -2.08 4.45 5.43
N ASP A 84 -2.63 5.35 6.27
CA ASP A 84 -1.91 5.81 7.46
C ASP A 84 -1.94 4.79 8.60
N PHE A 85 -2.62 3.65 8.42
CA PHE A 85 -2.75 2.57 9.39
C PHE A 85 -2.04 1.27 8.95
N LEU A 86 -1.42 1.27 7.77
CA LEU A 86 -0.60 0.17 7.26
C LEU A 86 0.82 0.25 7.82
#